data_AF-A0A8D8J497-F1
#
_entry.id   AF-A0A8D8J497-F1
#
_cell.length_a   1.000
_cell.length_b   1.000
_cell.length_c   1.000
_cell.angle_alpha   90.00
_cell.angle_beta   90.00
_cell.angle_gamma   90.00
#
_symmetry.space_group_name_H-M   'P 1'
#
loop_
_entity.id
_entity.type
_entity.pdbx_description
1 polymer ?
#
loop_
_entity_poly.entity_id
_entity_poly.type
_entity_poly.pdbx_seq_one_letter_code
_entity_poly.pdbx_strand_id
1 'polypeptide(L)'
;TTCLFQIFVASSLRDVVNNQQQIEWGTLVYVALVTIPMVFITQIRHLRYLVPFSAVANVLMITAFGITLYFLLNGDEPVSFAGRNLGPDWTQLPLFFSTVLYAIQGIRYVLPIENDMRHPQNFLGFRGVVVQAIALLTVLYNVTGFFGYLRYGDDVKATVTLNLPTENGVAESTR
;
A
#
# COMPACT_ATOMS: atom_id res chain seq x y z
N THR A 1 0.07 10.77 11.20
CA THR A 1 0.60 9.95 10.08
C THR A 1 1.52 8.86 10.56
N THR A 2 2.63 9.17 11.23
CA THR A 2 3.60 8.16 11.70
C THR A 2 2.97 7.06 12.57
N CYS A 3 2.11 7.43 13.53
CA CYS A 3 1.43 6.45 14.39
C CYS A 3 0.47 5.53 13.60
N LEU A 4 -0.21 6.04 12.58
CA LEU A 4 -1.10 5.24 11.73
C LEU A 4 -0.31 4.24 10.90
N PHE A 5 0.80 4.67 10.28
CA PHE A 5 1.70 3.77 9.57
C PHE A 5 2.26 2.68 10.49
N GLN A 6 2.65 3.05 11.71
CA GLN A 6 3.18 2.11 12.68
C GLN A 6 2.12 1.08 13.11
N ILE A 7 0.88 1.50 13.36
CA ILE A 7 -0.24 0.60 13.66
C ILE A 7 -0.50 -0.32 12.48
N PHE A 8 -0.50 0.22 11.25
CA PHE A 8 -0.71 -0.56 10.04
C PHE A 8 0.37 -1.65 9.86
N VAL A 9 1.65 -1.28 9.98
CA VAL A 9 2.77 -2.24 9.91
C VAL A 9 2.68 -3.29 11.03
N ALA A 10 2.33 -2.86 12.25
CA ALA A 10 2.15 -3.78 13.37
C ALA A 10 0.98 -4.74 13.15
N SER A 11 -0.13 -4.29 12.55
CA SER A 11 -1.26 -5.16 12.22
C SER A 11 -0.92 -6.15 11.11
N SER A 12 -0.21 -5.73 10.05
CA SER A 12 0.26 -6.65 9.01
C SER A 12 1.21 -7.70 9.58
N LEU A 13 2.16 -7.28 10.42
CA LEU A 13 3.09 -8.21 11.07
C LEU A 13 2.37 -9.20 12.00
N ARG A 14 1.37 -8.73 12.76
CA ARG A 14 0.52 -9.59 13.58
C ARG A 14 -0.21 -10.62 12.73
N ASP A 15 -0.82 -10.21 11.63
CA ASP A 15 -1.57 -11.11 10.75
C ASP A 15 -0.69 -12.24 10.20
N VAL A 16 0.55 -11.93 9.80
CA VAL A 16 1.51 -12.92 9.29
C VAL A 16 2.02 -13.83 10.42
N VAL A 17 2.51 -13.27 11.52
CA VAL A 17 3.12 -14.04 12.61
C VAL A 17 2.07 -14.92 13.31
N ASN A 18 0.87 -14.41 13.55
CA ASN A 18 -0.18 -15.18 14.20
C ASN A 18 -0.70 -16.32 13.29
N ASN A 19 -0.79 -16.11 11.97
CA ASN A 19 -1.16 -17.19 11.04
C ASN A 19 -0.10 -18.30 11.02
N GLN A 20 1.18 -17.95 10.95
CA GLN A 20 2.26 -18.94 10.82
C GLN A 20 2.65 -19.62 12.14
N GLN A 21 2.54 -18.92 13.28
CA GLN A 21 3.01 -19.45 14.57
C GLN A 21 1.89 -19.77 15.57
N GLN A 22 0.61 -19.53 15.24
CA GLN A 22 -0.55 -19.79 16.12
C GLN A 22 -0.41 -19.14 17.52
N ILE A 23 0.31 -18.01 17.63
CA ILE A 23 0.52 -17.32 18.91
C ILE A 23 -0.37 -16.09 19.00
N GLU A 24 -1.25 -16.02 20.00
CA GLU A 24 -2.20 -14.90 20.18
C GLU A 24 -1.61 -13.73 20.99
N TRP A 25 -0.55 -13.09 20.50
CA TRP A 25 -0.07 -11.85 21.12
C TRP A 25 -1.02 -10.69 20.82
N GLY A 26 -1.24 -9.82 21.82
CA GLY A 26 -2.02 -8.60 21.65
C GLY A 26 -1.36 -7.61 20.69
N THR A 27 -2.16 -6.87 19.91
CA THR A 27 -1.70 -5.88 18.92
C THR A 27 -0.74 -4.84 19.51
N LEU A 28 -0.92 -4.48 20.78
CA LEU A 28 -0.04 -3.54 21.49
C LEU A 28 1.42 -4.02 21.57
N VAL A 29 1.65 -5.33 21.68
CA VAL A 29 3.01 -5.87 21.73
C VAL A 29 3.71 -5.73 20.38
N TYR A 30 3.00 -6.01 19.29
CA TYR A 30 3.52 -5.79 17.94
C TYR A 30 3.78 -4.30 17.67
N VAL A 31 2.90 -3.41 18.12
CA VAL A 31 3.10 -1.96 18.01
C VAL A 31 4.36 -1.52 18.77
N ALA A 32 4.58 -2.03 19.99
CA ALA A 32 5.79 -1.75 20.76
C ALA A 32 7.05 -2.31 20.08
N LEU A 33 6.99 -3.54 19.58
CA LEU A 33 8.11 -4.20 18.88
C LEU A 33 8.52 -3.42 17.63
N VAL A 34 7.55 -2.95 16.82
CA VAL A 34 7.81 -2.13 15.63
C VAL A 34 8.30 -0.71 15.98
N THR A 35 7.89 -0.16 17.12
CA THR A 35 8.33 1.18 17.57
C THR A 35 9.84 1.25 17.73
N ILE A 36 10.43 0.24 18.39
CA ILE A 36 11.83 0.20 18.78
C ILE A 36 12.77 0.40 17.56
N PRO A 37 12.74 -0.41 16.50
CA PRO A 37 13.58 -0.22 15.32
C PRO A 37 13.24 1.07 14.56
N MET A 38 11.97 1.49 14.55
CA MET A 38 11.56 2.72 13.86
C MET A 38 12.20 3.97 14.50
N VAL A 39 12.29 4.02 15.83
CA VAL A 39 12.99 5.11 16.53
C VAL A 39 14.46 5.15 16.13
N PHE A 40 15.15 4.01 16.05
CA PHE A 40 16.55 3.98 15.61
C PHE A 40 16.73 4.43 14.16
N ILE A 41 15.86 3.98 13.25
CA ILE A 41 15.91 4.37 11.83
C ILE A 41 15.65 5.86 11.65
N THR A 42 14.72 6.46 12.43
CA THR A 42 14.43 7.90 12.35
C THR A 42 15.57 8.79 12.87
N GLN A 43 16.54 8.24 13.61
CA GLN A 43 17.76 8.98 14.01
C GLN A 43 18.80 9.08 12.89
N ILE A 44 18.63 8.37 11.78
CA ILE A 44 19.58 8.40 10.66
C ILE A 44 19.43 9.73 9.91
N ARG A 45 20.39 10.64 10.13
CA ARG A 45 20.42 11.96 9.49
C ARG A 45 20.85 11.93 8.01
N HIS A 46 21.43 10.82 7.55
CA HIS A 46 21.97 10.69 6.21
C HIS A 46 21.11 9.75 5.37
N LEU A 47 20.15 10.33 4.62
CA LEU A 47 19.23 9.63 3.72
C LEU A 47 19.95 8.76 2.66
N ARG A 48 21.21 9.09 2.33
CA ARG A 48 22.04 8.31 1.39
C ARG A 48 22.21 6.84 1.79
N TYR A 49 22.27 6.51 3.08
CA TYR A 49 22.39 5.11 3.51
C TYR A 49 21.09 4.31 3.31
N LEU A 50 19.95 4.99 3.24
CA LEU A 50 18.66 4.34 3.03
C LEU A 50 18.37 4.09 1.54
N VAL A 51 19.10 4.70 0.61
CA VAL A 51 18.88 4.55 -0.83
C VAL A 51 18.92 3.10 -1.31
N PRO A 52 19.97 2.28 -1.03
CA PRO A 52 20.00 0.89 -1.49
C PRO A 52 18.91 0.04 -0.82
N PHE A 53 18.63 0.28 0.46
CA PHE A 53 17.55 -0.40 1.17
C PHE A 53 16.17 -0.05 0.57
N SER A 54 15.94 1.22 0.25
CA SER A 54 14.74 1.69 -0.40
C SER A 54 14.59 1.11 -1.81
N ALA A 55 15.68 1.00 -2.58
CA ALA A 55 15.64 0.36 -3.89
C ALA A 55 15.17 -1.10 -3.81
N VAL A 56 15.71 -1.88 -2.86
CA VAL A 56 15.25 -3.26 -2.62
C VAL A 56 13.78 -3.29 -2.19
N ALA A 57 13.36 -2.42 -1.27
CA ALA A 57 11.99 -2.32 -0.84
C ALA A 57 11.01 -1.98 -1.98
N ASN A 58 11.41 -1.08 -2.89
CA ASN A 58 10.61 -0.74 -4.07
C ASN A 58 10.48 -1.93 -5.04
N VAL A 59 11.54 -2.72 -5.24
CA VAL A 59 11.48 -3.94 -6.07
C VAL A 59 10.51 -4.97 -5.46
N LEU A 60 10.58 -5.17 -4.14
CA LEU A 60 9.64 -6.03 -3.43
C LEU A 60 8.20 -5.52 -3.54
N MET A 61 8.00 -4.22 -3.42
CA MET A 61 6.68 -3.59 -3.56
C MET A 61 6.09 -3.76 -4.96
N ILE A 62 6.89 -3.57 -6.01
CA ILE A 62 6.47 -3.83 -7.40
C ILE A 62 6.13 -5.30 -7.59
N THR A 63 6.90 -6.20 -6.99
CA THR A 63 6.67 -7.66 -7.08
C THR A 63 5.36 -8.05 -6.38
N ALA A 64 5.15 -7.58 -5.15
CA ALA A 64 3.91 -7.73 -4.39
C ALA A 64 2.68 -7.19 -5.14
N PHE A 65 2.83 -6.01 -5.76
CA PHE A 65 1.80 -5.41 -6.59
C PHE A 65 1.50 -6.29 -7.82
N GLY A 66 2.53 -6.80 -8.50
CA GLY A 66 2.38 -7.72 -9.64
C GLY A 66 1.66 -9.02 -9.27
N ILE A 67 2.01 -9.62 -8.12
CA ILE A 67 1.34 -10.82 -7.59
C ILE A 67 -0.14 -10.52 -7.30
N THR A 68 -0.41 -9.38 -6.65
CA THR A 68 -1.79 -8.95 -6.36
C THR A 68 -2.60 -8.82 -7.64
N LEU A 69 -2.05 -8.13 -8.64
CA LEU A 69 -2.71 -7.95 -9.94
C LEU A 69 -2.91 -9.28 -10.66
N TYR A 70 -1.95 -10.20 -10.57
CA TYR A 70 -2.05 -11.54 -11.15
C TYR A 70 -3.22 -12.33 -10.55
N PHE A 71 -3.33 -12.41 -9.22
CA PHE A 71 -4.45 -13.09 -8.55
C PHE A 71 -5.79 -12.41 -8.81
N LEU A 72 -5.77 -11.10 -9.01
CA LEU A 72 -6.97 -10.33 -9.27
C LEU A 72 -7.52 -10.55 -10.69
N LEU A 73 -6.64 -10.72 -11.68
CA LEU A 73 -7.01 -10.93 -13.08
C LEU A 73 -7.18 -12.41 -13.45
N ASN A 74 -6.43 -13.32 -12.83
CA ASN A 74 -6.44 -14.77 -13.11
C ASN A 74 -7.10 -15.59 -11.99
N GLY A 75 -7.93 -14.97 -11.15
CA GLY A 75 -8.63 -15.68 -10.08
C GLY A 75 -9.58 -16.76 -10.61
N ASP A 76 -9.86 -17.77 -9.79
CA ASP A 76 -10.60 -18.99 -10.18
C ASP A 76 -12.06 -18.77 -10.63
N GLU A 77 -12.65 -17.61 -10.35
CA GLU A 77 -14.00 -17.26 -10.78
C GLU A 77 -13.98 -16.14 -11.82
N PRO A 78 -14.77 -16.25 -12.90
CA PRO A 78 -14.87 -15.20 -13.90
C PRO A 78 -15.40 -13.92 -13.26
N VAL A 79 -14.80 -12.78 -13.64
CA VAL A 79 -15.20 -11.45 -13.19
C VAL A 79 -16.68 -11.23 -13.56
N SER A 80 -17.58 -11.38 -12.59
CA SER A 80 -19.01 -11.27 -12.79
C SER A 80 -19.53 -9.94 -12.29
N PHE A 81 -20.22 -9.22 -13.16
CA PHE A 81 -20.94 -7.99 -12.83
C PHE A 81 -22.29 -8.26 -12.15
N ALA A 82 -22.74 -9.53 -12.14
CA ALA A 82 -24.05 -9.89 -11.61
C ALA A 82 -24.07 -9.75 -10.07
N GLY A 83 -24.95 -8.90 -9.56
CA GLY A 83 -25.14 -8.71 -8.11
C GLY A 83 -24.24 -7.65 -7.47
N ARG A 84 -23.48 -6.87 -8.25
CA ARG A 84 -22.65 -5.77 -7.72
C ARG A 84 -23.40 -4.47 -7.68
N ASN A 85 -23.33 -3.76 -6.54
CA ASN A 85 -23.89 -2.45 -6.43
C ASN A 85 -22.94 -1.43 -7.07
N LEU A 86 -23.17 -1.15 -8.35
CA LEU A 86 -22.33 -0.23 -9.14
C LEU A 86 -22.65 1.25 -8.85
N GLY A 87 -23.66 1.51 -8.01
CA GLY A 87 -24.05 2.85 -7.61
C GLY A 87 -23.20 3.39 -6.44
N PRO A 88 -22.79 4.67 -6.47
CA PRO A 88 -22.07 5.26 -5.34
C PRO A 88 -22.99 5.36 -4.14
N ASP A 89 -22.58 4.78 -3.01
CA ASP A 89 -23.19 5.07 -1.72
C ASP A 89 -22.74 6.46 -1.27
N TRP A 90 -23.66 7.43 -1.35
CA TRP A 90 -23.41 8.83 -0.98
C TRP A 90 -22.95 8.97 0.48
N THR A 91 -23.30 8.03 1.36
CA THR A 91 -22.88 8.04 2.77
C THR A 91 -21.41 7.66 2.95
N GLN A 92 -20.83 6.93 1.99
CA GLN A 92 -19.44 6.47 2.04
C GLN A 92 -18.46 7.41 1.32
N LEU A 93 -18.95 8.44 0.62
CA LEU A 93 -18.11 9.44 -0.05
C LEU A 93 -17.08 10.09 0.89
N PRO A 94 -17.41 10.50 2.13
CA PRO A 94 -16.41 11.06 3.05
C PRO A 94 -15.29 10.08 3.39
N LEU A 95 -15.60 8.78 3.53
CA LEU A 95 -14.62 7.73 3.79
C LEU A 95 -13.72 7.49 2.57
N PHE A 96 -14.31 7.50 1.37
CA PHE A 96 -13.57 7.43 0.12
C PHE A 96 -12.57 8.58 -0.01
N PHE A 97 -13.01 9.83 0.13
CA PHE A 97 -12.12 10.99 0.07
C PHE A 97 -11.04 10.94 1.15
N SER A 98 -11.36 10.52 2.37
CA SER A 98 -10.37 10.36 3.45
C SER A 98 -9.29 9.34 3.10
N THR A 99 -9.67 8.23 2.46
CA THR A 99 -8.75 7.16 2.03
C THR A 99 -7.86 7.63 0.87
N VAL A 100 -8.43 8.33 -0.11
CA VAL A 100 -7.66 8.91 -1.23
C VAL A 100 -6.67 9.96 -0.72
N LEU A 101 -7.10 10.86 0.15
CA LEU A 101 -6.21 11.86 0.77
C LEU A 101 -5.12 11.21 1.62
N TYR A 102 -5.42 10.10 2.29
CA TYR A 102 -4.43 9.30 3.01
C TYR A 102 -3.36 8.73 2.06
N ALA A 103 -3.76 8.21 0.90
CA ALA A 103 -2.83 7.68 -0.11
C ALA A 103 -1.91 8.76 -0.72
N ILE A 104 -2.33 10.03 -0.77
CA ILE A 104 -1.57 11.15 -1.37
C ILE A 104 -0.60 11.83 -0.36
N GLN A 105 -0.46 11.32 0.88
CA GLN A 105 0.36 11.97 1.92
C GLN A 105 1.87 12.09 1.62
N GLY A 106 2.34 11.57 0.48
CA GLY A 106 3.73 11.70 0.01
C GLY A 106 4.15 13.11 -0.41
N ILE A 107 3.23 14.06 -0.56
CA ILE A 107 3.54 15.42 -1.03
C ILE A 107 4.56 16.17 -0.16
N ARG A 108 4.64 15.84 1.13
CA ARG A 108 5.62 16.45 2.05
C ARG A 108 7.07 16.11 1.71
N TYR A 109 7.30 15.03 0.97
CA TYR A 109 8.65 14.60 0.57
C TYR A 109 9.07 15.20 -0.78
N VAL A 110 8.19 15.90 -1.47
CA VAL A 110 8.42 16.50 -2.80
C VAL A 110 9.60 17.47 -2.75
N LEU A 111 9.65 18.38 -1.77
CA LEU A 111 10.72 19.40 -1.67
C LEU A 111 12.12 18.79 -1.41
N PRO A 112 12.31 17.88 -0.43
CA PRO A 112 13.59 17.19 -0.27
C PRO A 112 14.03 16.40 -1.50
N ILE A 113 13.09 15.72 -2.17
CA ILE A 113 13.37 14.95 -3.39
C ILE A 113 13.79 15.89 -4.52
N GLU A 114 13.10 17.01 -4.70
CA GLU A 114 13.45 18.03 -5.69
C GLU A 114 14.86 18.57 -5.48
N ASN A 115 15.22 18.87 -4.22
CA ASN A 115 16.54 19.38 -3.86
C ASN A 115 17.67 18.38 -4.15
N ASP A 116 17.40 17.07 -4.06
CA ASP A 116 18.37 16.01 -4.34
C ASP A 116 18.44 15.60 -5.83
N MET A 117 17.58 16.16 -6.69
CA MET A 117 17.60 15.88 -8.13
C MET A 117 18.71 16.63 -8.87
N ARG A 118 19.29 15.96 -9.88
CA ARG A 118 20.30 16.57 -10.76
C ARG A 118 19.75 17.77 -11.56
N HIS A 119 18.45 17.77 -11.87
CA HIS A 119 17.74 18.83 -12.60
C HIS A 119 16.39 19.14 -11.93
N PRO A 120 16.35 19.99 -10.89
CA PRO A 120 15.12 20.27 -10.13
C PRO A 120 14.03 20.95 -10.96
N GLN A 121 14.41 21.75 -11.97
CA GLN A 121 13.48 22.45 -12.88
C GLN A 121 12.53 21.51 -13.65
N ASN A 122 12.91 20.23 -13.80
CA ASN A 122 12.11 19.22 -14.49
C ASN A 122 11.19 18.43 -13.55
N PHE A 123 11.08 18.80 -12.28
CA PHE A 123 10.31 18.05 -11.30
C PHE A 123 8.81 18.36 -11.37
N LEU A 124 8.44 19.64 -11.38
CA LEU A 124 7.06 20.15 -11.28
C LEU A 124 6.42 20.57 -12.63
N GLY A 125 7.13 20.43 -13.76
CA GLY A 125 6.58 20.79 -15.08
C GLY A 125 5.42 19.90 -15.55
N PHE A 126 4.74 20.27 -16.64
CA PHE A 126 3.66 19.45 -17.26
C PHE A 126 4.14 18.07 -17.72
N ARG A 127 5.42 17.97 -18.12
CA ARG A 127 6.15 16.71 -18.38
C ARG A 127 7.05 16.32 -17.21
N GLY A 128 6.80 16.89 -16.03
CA GLY A 128 7.60 16.67 -14.85
C GLY A 128 7.42 15.26 -14.31
N VAL A 129 8.48 14.78 -13.66
CA VAL A 129 8.52 13.41 -13.10
C VAL A 129 7.35 13.19 -12.14
N VAL A 130 6.95 14.21 -11.37
CA VAL A 130 5.83 14.13 -10.42
C VAL A 130 4.50 13.92 -11.12
N VAL A 131 4.20 14.67 -12.17
CA VAL A 131 2.93 14.55 -12.91
C VAL A 131 2.81 13.17 -13.56
N GLN A 132 3.91 12.68 -14.16
CA GLN A 132 3.94 11.34 -14.75
C GLN A 132 3.77 10.24 -13.69
N ALA A 133 4.43 10.38 -12.53
CA ALA A 133 4.30 9.44 -11.43
C ALA A 133 2.88 9.40 -10.86
N ILE A 134 2.26 10.57 -10.63
CA ILE A 134 0.88 10.66 -10.14
C ILE A 134 -0.10 10.09 -11.16
N ALA A 135 0.09 10.37 -12.45
CA ALA A 135 -0.76 9.82 -13.51
C ALA A 135 -0.67 8.28 -13.56
N LEU A 136 0.55 7.72 -13.50
CA LEU A 136 0.77 6.28 -13.45
C LEU A 136 0.10 5.65 -12.22
N LEU A 137 0.34 6.20 -11.03
CA LEU A 137 -0.26 5.72 -9.79
C LEU A 137 -1.79 5.79 -9.84
N THR A 138 -2.35 6.84 -10.41
CA THR A 138 -3.80 6.99 -10.59
C THR A 138 -4.36 5.86 -11.43
N VAL A 139 -3.74 5.53 -12.56
CA VAL A 139 -4.16 4.41 -13.41
C VAL A 139 -4.07 3.08 -12.64
N LEU A 140 -2.95 2.82 -11.97
CA LEU A 140 -2.74 1.58 -11.22
C LEU A 140 -3.76 1.40 -10.08
N TYR A 141 -4.06 2.46 -9.33
CA TYR A 141 -5.04 2.43 -8.26
C TYR A 141 -6.47 2.26 -8.78
N ASN A 142 -6.82 2.89 -9.90
CA ASN A 142 -8.14 2.69 -10.51
C ASN A 142 -8.33 1.27 -11.01
N VAL A 143 -7.32 0.69 -11.68
CA VAL A 143 -7.35 -0.70 -12.14
C VAL A 143 -7.51 -1.65 -10.94
N THR A 144 -6.64 -1.51 -9.94
CA THR A 144 -6.66 -2.39 -8.77
C THR A 144 -7.95 -2.23 -7.96
N GLY A 145 -8.47 -1.01 -7.82
CA GLY A 145 -9.72 -0.74 -7.12
C GLY A 145 -10.94 -1.28 -7.88
N PHE A 146 -10.98 -1.11 -9.20
CA PHE A 146 -12.07 -1.61 -10.02
C PHE A 146 -12.13 -3.14 -10.04
N PHE A 147 -11.02 -3.80 -10.40
CA PHE A 147 -10.97 -5.26 -10.40
C PHE A 147 -11.04 -5.84 -8.98
N GLY A 148 -10.48 -5.14 -8.00
CA GLY A 148 -10.52 -5.47 -6.57
C GLY A 148 -11.94 -5.51 -6.05
N TYR A 149 -12.71 -4.45 -6.32
CA TYR A 149 -14.13 -4.44 -6.05
C TYR A 149 -14.76 -5.59 -6.81
N LEU A 150 -14.67 -5.68 -8.14
CA LEU A 150 -15.30 -6.73 -8.96
C LEU A 150 -15.01 -8.17 -8.53
N ARG A 151 -13.88 -8.45 -7.88
CA ARG A 151 -13.56 -9.80 -7.38
C ARG A 151 -14.20 -10.08 -6.01
N TYR A 152 -14.06 -9.17 -5.04
CA TYR A 152 -14.44 -9.42 -3.64
C TYR A 152 -15.80 -8.82 -3.23
N GLY A 153 -16.32 -7.87 -3.99
CA GLY A 153 -17.64 -7.27 -3.75
C GLY A 153 -17.67 -6.44 -2.48
N ASP A 154 -18.78 -6.52 -1.77
CA ASP A 154 -18.98 -5.76 -0.53
C ASP A 154 -18.15 -6.31 0.65
N ASP A 155 -17.59 -7.53 0.51
CA ASP A 155 -16.68 -8.14 1.49
C ASP A 155 -15.22 -7.67 1.32
N VAL A 156 -14.94 -6.70 0.43
CA VAL A 156 -13.60 -6.17 0.23
C VAL A 156 -13.08 -5.52 1.51
N LYS A 157 -12.00 -6.09 2.07
CA LYS A 157 -11.30 -5.50 3.22
C LYS A 157 -10.59 -4.20 2.86
N ALA A 158 -10.20 -3.46 3.90
CA ALA A 158 -9.51 -2.17 3.83
C ALA A 158 -8.22 -2.14 2.98
N THR A 159 -7.61 -3.30 2.70
CA THR A 159 -6.51 -3.41 1.74
C THR A 159 -6.72 -4.67 0.90
N VAL A 160 -6.48 -4.55 -0.41
CA VAL A 160 -6.68 -5.65 -1.37
C VAL A 160 -5.86 -6.90 -1.04
N THR A 161 -4.66 -6.72 -0.48
CA THR A 161 -3.76 -7.81 -0.10
C THR A 161 -4.33 -8.68 1.03
N LEU A 162 -5.18 -8.13 1.92
CA LEU A 162 -5.86 -8.90 2.96
C LEU A 162 -6.99 -9.79 2.44
N ASN A 163 -7.44 -9.57 1.20
CA ASN A 163 -8.48 -10.37 0.55
C ASN A 163 -7.90 -11.54 -0.25
N LEU A 164 -6.59 -11.55 -0.51
CA LEU A 164 -5.93 -12.65 -1.22
C LEU A 164 -6.00 -13.96 -0.39
N PRO A 165 -6.14 -15.13 -1.04
CA PRO A 165 -6.31 -16.41 -0.36
C PRO A 165 -5.07 -16.78 0.45
N THR A 166 -5.27 -17.04 1.76
CA THR A 166 -4.21 -17.31 2.74
C THR A 166 -3.52 -18.67 2.54
N GLU A 167 -4.14 -19.61 1.82
CA GLU A 167 -3.62 -20.98 1.66
C GLU A 167 -2.43 -21.08 0.70
N ASN A 168 -2.16 -20.04 -0.10
CA ASN A 168 -1.02 -19.98 -1.01
C ASN A 168 0.09 -19.10 -0.39
N GLY A 169 1.25 -19.67 -0.09
CA GLY A 169 2.37 -18.93 0.53
C GLY A 169 2.84 -17.70 -0.27
N VAL A 170 2.57 -17.66 -1.58
CA VAL A 170 2.86 -16.50 -2.45
C VAL A 170 1.92 -15.32 -2.17
N ALA A 171 0.65 -15.59 -1.84
CA ALA A 171 -0.32 -14.56 -1.46
C ALA A 171 -0.08 -14.05 -0.03
N GLU A 172 0.32 -14.94 0.88
CA GLU A 172 0.71 -14.54 2.24
C GLU A 172 1.94 -13.61 2.23
N SER A 173 2.93 -13.87 1.39
CA SER A 173 4.12 -13.01 1.21
C SER A 173 3.80 -11.59 0.73
N THR A 174 2.59 -11.34 0.25
CA THR A 174 2.16 -10.06 -0.32
C THR A 174 1.41 -9.18 0.71
N ARG A 175 1.08 -9.73 1.89
CA ARG A 175 0.44 -8.98 3.01
C ARG A 175 1.45 -8.16 3.82
#